data_AF-A0A176W8E7-F1
#
_entry.id   AF-A0A176W8E7-F1
#
_cell.length_a   1.000
_cell.length_b   1.000
_cell.length_c   1.000
_cell.angle_alpha   90.00
_cell.angle_beta   90.00
_cell.angle_gamma   90.00
#
_symmetry.space_group_name_H-M   'P 1'
#
loop_
_entity.id
_entity.type
_entity.pdbx_description
1 polymer ?
#
loop_
_entity_poly.entity_id
_entity_poly.type
_entity_poly.pdbx_seq_one_letter_code
_entity_poly.pdbx_strand_id
1 'polypeptide(L)'
;MAQRLSAAVIRAVRNCSEYHLRRCRAAPNGGALQCWEDAQGHPRVFNHAVAAFRRSSSSYEGSGEPYIPERVKGKDRLIIRGGKFQGYHGVIDEEKILGQKFMVDVDAWVDLKKCGTSDDVNDTVSYADVFSIMQKIVEGPTFDLVEKVAHEIAREVLAAHPSITEMRVRVYKQAPPITGYVESLGIEVFRTPSDFVSRS
;
A
#
# COMPACT_ATOMS: atom_id res chain seq x y z
N MET A 1 26.88 28.91 -39.18
CA MET A 1 25.81 27.89 -39.17
C MET A 1 25.41 27.60 -37.73
N ALA A 2 24.29 28.16 -37.26
CA ALA A 2 23.78 27.91 -35.92
C ALA A 2 22.87 26.68 -35.96
N GLN A 3 23.26 25.60 -35.29
CA GLN A 3 22.41 24.41 -35.17
C GLN A 3 21.29 24.70 -34.16
N ARG A 4 20.04 24.55 -34.61
CA ARG A 4 18.85 24.67 -33.76
C ARG A 4 18.82 23.49 -32.76
N LEU A 5 18.90 23.80 -31.47
CA LEU A 5 18.69 22.82 -30.41
C LEU A 5 17.22 22.37 -30.37
N SER A 6 16.98 21.10 -30.06
CA SER A 6 15.63 20.55 -29.96
C SER A 6 14.88 21.10 -28.73
N ALA A 7 13.55 21.12 -28.78
CA ALA A 7 12.69 21.64 -27.71
C ALA A 7 12.91 20.93 -26.35
N ALA A 8 13.44 19.69 -26.37
CA ALA A 8 13.81 18.94 -25.17
C ALA A 8 15.04 19.55 -24.46
N VAL A 9 16.02 20.05 -25.22
CA VAL A 9 17.24 20.65 -24.69
C VAL A 9 16.96 22.03 -24.08
N ILE A 10 16.12 22.84 -24.73
CA ILE A 10 15.71 24.15 -24.20
C ILE A 10 14.92 24.00 -22.88
N ARG A 11 14.13 22.93 -22.75
CA ARG A 11 13.34 22.66 -21.54
C ARG A 11 14.20 22.18 -20.37
N ALA A 12 15.27 21.43 -20.63
CA ALA A 12 16.22 21.01 -19.61
C ALA A 12 17.03 22.19 -19.04
N VAL A 13 17.37 23.18 -19.86
CA VAL A 13 18.14 24.36 -19.44
C VAL A 13 17.30 25.31 -18.56
N ARG A 14 15.98 25.43 -18.80
CA ARG A 14 15.11 26.31 -18.00
C ARG A 14 14.86 25.84 -16.56
N ASN A 15 14.96 24.54 -16.27
CA ASN A 15 14.77 24.02 -14.90
C ASN A 15 16.04 24.06 -14.04
N CYS A 16 17.16 24.58 -14.54
CA CYS A 16 18.43 24.62 -13.81
C CYS A 16 18.69 25.94 -13.04
N SER A 17 17.77 26.91 -13.10
CA SER A 17 17.93 28.20 -12.41
C SER A 17 17.56 28.18 -10.93
N GLU A 18 16.86 27.16 -10.43
CA GLU A 18 16.36 27.14 -9.04
C GLU A 18 17.29 26.46 -8.02
N TYR A 19 18.36 25.78 -8.44
CA TYR A 19 19.14 24.92 -7.53
C TYR A 19 20.63 25.27 -7.35
N HIS A 20 21.11 26.39 -7.90
CA HIS A 20 22.49 26.86 -7.68
C HIS A 20 23.61 25.80 -7.91
N LEU A 21 23.40 24.83 -8.81
CA LEU A 21 24.41 23.84 -9.16
C LEU A 21 25.30 24.38 -10.29
N ARG A 22 26.46 24.94 -9.92
CA ARG A 22 27.51 25.32 -10.87
C ARG A 22 28.28 24.08 -11.30
N ARG A 23 28.02 23.65 -12.55
CA ARG A 23 28.76 22.66 -13.39
C ARG A 23 28.25 21.21 -13.34
N CYS A 24 27.40 20.87 -14.31
CA CYS A 24 27.28 19.51 -14.84
C CYS A 24 28.06 19.41 -16.16
N ARG A 25 28.93 18.39 -16.33
CA ARG A 25 29.47 18.00 -17.65
C ARG A 25 28.87 16.66 -18.06
N ALA A 26 28.69 16.47 -19.37
CA ALA A 26 28.19 15.22 -19.93
C ALA A 26 29.28 14.13 -19.90
N ALA A 27 28.88 12.88 -19.59
CA ALA A 27 29.76 11.72 -19.67
C ALA A 27 29.98 11.31 -21.16
N PRO A 28 31.17 10.79 -21.54
CA PRO A 28 31.52 10.56 -22.95
C PRO A 28 30.68 9.49 -23.65
N ASN A 29 29.98 8.63 -22.91
CA ASN A 29 29.33 7.42 -23.46
C ASN A 29 27.80 7.41 -23.31
N GLY A 30 27.16 8.56 -23.06
CA GLY A 30 25.70 8.69 -23.16
C GLY A 30 24.85 7.98 -22.09
N GLY A 31 25.44 7.44 -21.03
CA GLY A 31 24.72 6.85 -19.89
C GLY A 31 24.93 7.65 -18.59
N ALA A 32 23.81 7.92 -17.89
CA ALA A 32 23.63 8.44 -16.52
C ALA A 32 24.67 9.43 -15.93
N LEU A 33 24.21 10.60 -15.48
CA LEU A 33 24.95 11.51 -14.60
C LEU A 33 25.26 10.81 -13.27
N GLN A 34 26.54 10.64 -12.93
CA GLN A 34 27.00 10.34 -11.58
C GLN A 34 27.53 11.63 -10.95
N CYS A 35 26.87 12.12 -9.89
CA CYS A 35 27.49 13.04 -8.94
C CYS A 35 28.07 12.21 -7.79
N TRP A 36 29.36 12.35 -7.54
CA TRP A 36 30.01 11.83 -6.33
C TRP A 36 30.59 13.02 -5.58
N GLU A 37 30.28 13.06 -4.28
CA GLU A 37 30.82 13.94 -3.23
C GLU A 37 30.25 15.37 -3.14
N ASP A 38 30.23 15.88 -1.91
CA ASP A 38 29.86 17.26 -1.60
C ASP A 38 31.06 18.22 -1.70
N ALA A 39 30.83 19.52 -1.47
CA ALA A 39 31.84 20.57 -1.60
C ALA A 39 33.06 20.43 -0.64
N GLN A 40 33.09 19.42 0.24
CA GLN A 40 34.18 19.15 1.18
C GLN A 40 34.79 17.74 1.00
N GLY A 41 34.35 16.94 0.01
CA GLY A 41 34.97 15.65 -0.31
C GLY A 41 34.58 14.49 0.61
N HIS A 42 33.42 14.57 1.27
CA HIS A 42 32.89 13.44 2.06
C HIS A 42 31.84 12.62 1.27
N PRO A 43 31.82 11.28 1.41
CA PRO A 43 30.72 10.48 0.89
C PRO A 43 29.45 10.78 1.68
N ARG A 44 28.46 11.44 1.05
CA ARG A 44 27.14 11.60 1.64
C ARG A 44 26.28 10.37 1.41
N VAL A 45 25.94 9.66 2.48
CA VAL A 45 24.80 8.75 2.51
C VAL A 45 23.57 9.60 2.81
N PHE A 46 22.93 10.14 1.78
CA PHE A 46 21.63 10.80 1.93
C PHE A 46 20.58 10.05 1.12
N ASN A 47 19.68 9.40 1.87
CA ASN A 47 18.39 8.91 1.42
C ASN A 47 17.61 10.08 0.80
N HIS A 48 17.58 10.14 -0.53
CA HIS A 48 16.66 10.99 -1.27
C HIS A 48 15.90 10.15 -2.29
N ALA A 49 14.67 9.80 -1.94
CA ALA A 49 13.64 9.41 -2.90
C ALA A 49 12.44 10.34 -2.77
N VAL A 50 12.65 11.63 -3.05
CA VAL A 50 11.57 12.57 -3.34
C VAL A 50 11.95 13.37 -4.59
N ALA A 51 11.76 12.76 -5.77
CA ALA A 51 11.58 13.45 -7.06
C ALA A 51 11.46 12.45 -8.23
N ALA A 52 10.34 11.74 -8.33
CA ALA A 52 9.84 11.19 -9.61
C ALA A 52 8.38 10.72 -9.50
N PHE A 53 7.50 11.58 -8.97
CA PHE A 53 6.06 11.36 -9.10
C PHE A 53 5.64 11.74 -10.53
N ARG A 54 5.83 10.83 -11.49
CA ARG A 54 5.19 10.90 -12.81
C ARG A 54 4.98 9.51 -13.40
N ARG A 55 3.70 9.10 -13.35
CA ARG A 55 3.04 8.06 -14.15
C ARG A 55 3.85 6.79 -14.41
N SER A 56 3.77 5.86 -13.47
CA SER A 56 3.29 4.53 -13.82
C SER A 56 2.32 4.09 -12.74
N SER A 57 1.03 4.21 -13.06
CA SER A 57 0.04 3.21 -12.68
C SER A 57 0.50 1.86 -13.23
N SER A 58 1.55 1.30 -12.63
CA SER A 58 1.98 -0.06 -12.88
C SER A 58 1.08 -0.91 -12.00
N SER A 59 -0.11 -1.14 -12.52
CA SER A 59 -0.97 -2.23 -12.10
C SER A 59 -0.13 -3.50 -12.15
N TYR A 60 0.30 -4.02 -10.98
CA TYR A 60 0.56 -5.44 -10.84
C TYR A 60 -0.78 -6.16 -11.05
N GLU A 61 -1.18 -6.29 -12.32
CA GLU A 61 -2.07 -7.33 -12.77
C GLU A 61 -1.25 -8.62 -12.77
N GLY A 62 -0.92 -9.09 -11.57
CA GLY A 62 -0.59 -10.50 -11.39
C GLY A 62 -1.82 -11.27 -11.80
N SER A 63 -1.79 -11.86 -13.00
CA SER A 63 -2.83 -12.70 -13.61
C SER A 63 -3.13 -14.01 -12.85
N GLY A 64 -2.76 -14.09 -11.57
CA GLY A 64 -3.26 -15.11 -10.68
C GLY A 64 -4.57 -14.61 -10.11
N GLU A 65 -5.69 -15.26 -10.44
CA GLU A 65 -6.91 -15.04 -9.70
C GLU A 65 -6.59 -15.12 -8.19
N PRO A 66 -7.15 -14.20 -7.37
CA PRO A 66 -6.99 -14.29 -5.94
C PRO A 66 -7.37 -15.70 -5.49
N TYR A 67 -6.50 -16.37 -4.72
CA TYR A 67 -6.84 -17.67 -4.16
C TYR A 67 -8.16 -17.52 -3.37
N ILE A 68 -9.18 -18.27 -3.80
CA ILE A 68 -10.49 -18.33 -3.15
C ILE A 68 -10.63 -19.79 -2.67
N PRO A 69 -10.76 -20.02 -1.34
CA PRO A 69 -11.00 -21.36 -0.84
C PRO A 69 -12.25 -21.97 -1.45
N GLU A 70 -12.22 -23.27 -1.79
CA GLU A 70 -13.36 -23.93 -2.48
C GLU A 70 -14.69 -23.76 -1.73
N ARG A 71 -14.64 -23.73 -0.38
CA ARG A 71 -15.81 -23.50 0.50
C ARG A 71 -16.56 -22.19 0.27
N VAL A 72 -15.91 -21.18 -0.32
CA VAL A 72 -16.49 -19.85 -0.59
C VAL A 72 -16.48 -19.49 -2.07
N LYS A 73 -16.09 -20.43 -2.92
CA LYS A 73 -16.10 -20.24 -4.37
C LYS A 73 -17.54 -20.14 -4.87
N GLY A 74 -17.80 -19.14 -5.70
CA GLY A 74 -19.15 -18.85 -6.21
C GLY A 74 -20.12 -18.24 -5.19
N LYS A 75 -19.67 -17.92 -3.97
CA LYS A 75 -20.46 -17.13 -3.01
C LYS A 75 -20.27 -15.63 -3.25
N ASP A 76 -21.30 -14.87 -2.90
CA ASP A 76 -21.29 -13.41 -2.93
C ASP A 76 -20.30 -12.85 -1.89
N ARG A 77 -19.68 -11.71 -2.21
CA ARG A 77 -18.76 -11.03 -1.31
C ARG A 77 -18.73 -9.53 -1.51
N LEU A 78 -18.50 -8.82 -0.43
CA LEU A 78 -18.15 -7.40 -0.39
C LEU A 78 -16.64 -7.27 -0.56
N ILE A 79 -16.22 -6.34 -1.42
CA ILE A 79 -14.83 -6.17 -1.85
C ILE A 79 -14.35 -4.76 -1.54
N ILE A 80 -13.27 -4.66 -0.76
CA ILE A 80 -12.51 -3.41 -0.57
C ILE A 80 -11.09 -3.65 -1.09
N ARG A 81 -10.61 -2.74 -1.94
CA ARG A 81 -9.28 -2.83 -2.57
C ARG A 81 -8.49 -1.55 -2.38
N GLY A 82 -7.21 -1.69 -2.08
CA GLY A 82 -6.26 -0.60 -2.04
C GLY A 82 -6.55 0.44 -0.95
N GLY A 83 -7.14 0.04 0.18
CA GLY A 83 -7.34 0.94 1.32
C GLY A 83 -5.99 1.38 1.87
N LYS A 84 -5.66 2.67 1.80
CA LYS A 84 -4.36 3.20 2.19
C LYS A 84 -4.47 3.97 3.50
N PHE A 85 -3.65 3.61 4.46
CA PHE A 85 -3.68 4.18 5.81
C PHE A 85 -2.25 4.49 6.27
N GLN A 86 -2.12 5.49 7.14
CA GLN A 86 -0.86 5.80 7.79
C GLN A 86 -0.78 5.06 9.12
N GLY A 87 0.09 4.06 9.22
CA GLY A 87 0.25 3.26 10.43
C GLY A 87 1.64 3.41 11.02
N TYR A 88 1.76 3.11 12.30
CA TYR A 88 3.02 3.14 13.06
C TYR A 88 3.44 1.73 13.48
N HIS A 89 3.06 0.70 12.72
CA HIS A 89 3.35 -0.69 13.04
C HIS A 89 4.73 -1.11 12.54
N GLY A 90 5.41 -1.95 13.32
CA GLY A 90 6.73 -2.46 13.01
C GLY A 90 7.46 -2.94 14.26
N VAL A 91 8.46 -3.79 14.08
CA VAL A 91 9.30 -4.29 15.18
C VAL A 91 10.36 -3.26 15.54
N ILE A 92 10.79 -2.46 14.56
CA ILE A 92 11.86 -1.47 14.69
C ILE A 92 11.28 -0.16 15.24
N ASP A 93 11.90 0.41 16.27
CA ASP A 93 11.38 1.62 16.93
C ASP A 93 11.31 2.83 15.98
N GLU A 94 12.24 2.93 15.03
CA GLU A 94 12.22 3.95 13.98
C GLU A 94 10.97 3.83 13.07
N GLU A 95 10.47 2.61 12.80
CA GLU A 95 9.22 2.42 12.06
C GLU A 95 8.02 2.96 12.85
N LYS A 96 8.03 2.82 14.19
CA LYS A 96 6.98 3.31 15.08
C LYS A 96 6.96 4.83 15.23
N ILE A 97 8.10 5.48 15.00
CA ILE A 97 8.24 6.95 15.06
C ILE A 97 7.91 7.59 13.71
N LEU A 98 8.52 7.10 12.62
CA LEU A 98 8.34 7.68 11.29
C LEU A 98 6.98 7.33 10.68
N GLY A 99 6.49 6.13 11.00
CA GLY A 99 5.31 5.55 10.37
C GLY A 99 5.53 5.21 8.90
N GLN A 100 4.62 4.41 8.35
CA GLN A 100 4.63 4.05 6.94
C GLN A 100 3.22 3.86 6.40
N LYS A 101 3.09 3.86 5.07
CA LYS A 101 1.81 3.56 4.42
C LYS A 101 1.57 2.06 4.39
N PHE A 102 0.43 1.67 4.94
CA PHE A 102 -0.12 0.34 4.82
C PHE A 102 -1.22 0.35 3.76
N MET A 103 -1.24 -0.69 2.94
CA MET A 103 -2.31 -0.94 1.99
C MET A 103 -3.06 -2.20 2.43
N VAL A 104 -4.38 -2.12 2.51
CA VAL A 104 -5.23 -3.20 3.01
C VAL A 104 -6.31 -3.53 1.99
N ASP A 105 -6.45 -4.82 1.68
CA ASP A 105 -7.58 -5.37 0.94
C ASP A 105 -8.44 -6.23 1.85
N VAL A 106 -9.75 -6.16 1.66
CA VAL A 106 -10.72 -6.99 2.37
C VAL A 106 -11.65 -7.65 1.39
N ASP A 107 -11.93 -8.94 1.62
CA ASP A 107 -13.09 -9.63 1.08
C ASP A 107 -13.92 -10.18 2.22
N ALA A 108 -15.19 -9.82 2.27
CA ALA A 108 -16.14 -10.33 3.25
C ALA A 108 -17.23 -11.11 2.52
N TRP A 109 -17.32 -12.41 2.76
CA TRP A 109 -18.36 -13.25 2.18
C TRP A 109 -19.67 -13.07 2.95
N VAL A 110 -20.70 -12.66 2.23
CA VAL A 110 -22.02 -12.30 2.76
C VAL A 110 -23.06 -12.54 1.67
N ASP A 111 -24.25 -13.00 2.03
CA ASP A 111 -25.36 -13.17 1.07
C ASP A 111 -25.92 -11.81 0.65
N LEU A 112 -25.79 -11.46 -0.63
CA LEU A 112 -26.22 -10.17 -1.18
C LEU A 112 -27.56 -10.27 -1.93
N LYS A 113 -28.22 -11.43 -1.94
CA LYS A 113 -29.49 -11.63 -2.67
C LYS A 113 -30.61 -10.77 -2.13
N LYS A 114 -30.70 -10.63 -0.80
CA LYS A 114 -31.75 -9.85 -0.14
C LYS A 114 -31.64 -8.38 -0.51
N CYS A 115 -30.48 -7.76 -0.28
CA CYS A 115 -30.27 -6.35 -0.59
C CYS A 115 -30.35 -6.07 -2.10
N GLY A 116 -29.91 -7.02 -2.95
CA GLY A 116 -30.08 -6.91 -4.40
C GLY A 116 -31.54 -6.90 -4.87
N THR A 117 -32.47 -7.40 -4.03
CA THR A 117 -33.91 -7.38 -4.32
C THR A 117 -34.63 -6.22 -3.65
N SER A 118 -34.25 -5.88 -2.42
CA SER A 118 -34.92 -4.83 -1.64
C SER A 118 -34.43 -3.42 -1.94
N ASP A 119 -33.20 -3.28 -2.43
CA ASP A 119 -32.49 -1.99 -2.57
C ASP A 119 -32.41 -1.19 -1.25
N ASP A 120 -32.48 -1.89 -0.11
CA ASP A 120 -32.35 -1.31 1.23
C ASP A 120 -30.92 -1.50 1.76
N VAL A 121 -30.28 -0.39 2.13
CA VAL A 121 -28.94 -0.39 2.73
C VAL A 121 -28.88 -1.12 4.07
N ASN A 122 -30.00 -1.22 4.79
CA ASN A 122 -30.09 -1.92 6.06
C ASN A 122 -30.06 -3.45 5.91
N ASP A 123 -30.28 -3.95 4.69
CA ASP A 123 -30.23 -5.38 4.38
C ASP A 123 -28.83 -5.88 4.00
N THR A 124 -27.82 -5.01 4.02
CA THR A 124 -26.44 -5.35 3.67
C THR A 124 -25.42 -4.88 4.69
N VAL A 125 -24.18 -5.30 4.51
CA VAL A 125 -23.03 -4.79 5.27
C VAL A 125 -22.56 -3.49 4.63
N SER A 126 -22.50 -2.42 5.42
CA SER A 126 -21.93 -1.14 5.00
C SER A 126 -20.42 -1.28 4.79
N TYR A 127 -19.96 -1.14 3.54
CA TYR A 127 -18.51 -1.07 3.25
C TYR A 127 -17.85 0.15 3.91
N ALA A 128 -18.61 1.21 4.19
CA ALA A 128 -18.10 2.39 4.88
C ALA A 128 -17.74 2.03 6.34
N ASP A 129 -18.56 1.22 7.00
CA ASP A 129 -18.32 0.78 8.38
C ASP A 129 -17.09 -0.13 8.43
N VAL A 130 -16.98 -1.08 7.50
CA VAL A 130 -15.80 -1.95 7.36
C VAL A 130 -14.54 -1.12 7.12
N PHE A 131 -14.60 -0.12 6.23
CA PHE A 131 -13.48 0.77 5.96
C PHE A 131 -13.09 1.61 7.19
N SER A 132 -14.05 2.11 7.95
CA SER A 132 -13.80 2.83 9.20
C SER A 132 -13.17 1.95 10.26
N ILE A 133 -13.57 0.68 10.38
CA ILE A 133 -12.93 -0.30 11.26
C ILE A 133 -11.47 -0.54 10.83
N MET A 134 -11.23 -0.73 9.54
CA MET A 134 -9.87 -0.87 8.99
C MET A 134 -9.01 0.35 9.35
N GLN A 135 -9.51 1.55 9.11
CA GLN A 135 -8.81 2.80 9.43
C GLN A 135 -8.48 2.88 10.92
N LYS A 136 -9.47 2.65 11.79
CA LYS A 136 -9.31 2.72 13.25
C LYS A 136 -8.21 1.77 13.75
N ILE A 137 -8.09 0.60 13.16
CA ILE A 137 -7.12 -0.41 13.59
C ILE A 137 -5.72 -0.07 13.08
N VAL A 138 -5.60 0.36 11.82
CA VAL A 138 -4.29 0.66 11.21
C VAL A 138 -3.71 1.99 11.69
N GLU A 139 -4.55 3.00 11.92
CA GLU A 139 -4.12 4.32 12.42
C GLU A 139 -4.13 4.41 13.95
N GLY A 140 -4.62 3.36 14.62
CA GLY A 140 -4.80 3.29 16.06
C GLY A 140 -3.57 2.74 16.80
N PRO A 141 -3.77 1.80 17.76
CA PRO A 141 -2.67 1.24 18.55
C PRO A 141 -1.56 0.65 17.68
N THR A 142 -0.33 0.93 18.06
CA THR A 142 0.85 0.37 17.40
C THR A 142 0.96 -1.14 17.71
N PHE A 143 1.32 -1.91 16.69
CA PHE A 143 1.55 -3.34 16.77
C PHE A 143 2.92 -3.64 16.17
N ASP A 144 3.58 -4.69 16.66
CA ASP A 144 4.88 -5.09 16.11
C ASP A 144 4.74 -5.83 14.77
N LEU A 145 3.62 -6.53 14.58
CA LEU A 145 3.39 -7.49 13.49
C LEU A 145 2.20 -7.10 12.61
N VAL A 146 2.37 -7.24 11.29
CA VAL A 146 1.28 -7.05 10.31
C VAL A 146 0.22 -8.15 10.41
N GLU A 147 0.60 -9.32 10.91
CA GLU A 147 -0.27 -10.43 11.26
C GLU A 147 -1.27 -10.04 12.34
N LYS A 148 -0.82 -9.27 13.34
CA LYS A 148 -1.70 -8.77 14.40
C LYS A 148 -2.67 -7.73 13.83
N VAL A 149 -2.20 -6.81 12.99
CA VAL A 149 -3.06 -5.84 12.30
C VAL A 149 -4.16 -6.56 11.52
N ALA A 150 -3.82 -7.53 10.65
CA ALA A 150 -4.81 -8.25 9.87
C ALA A 150 -5.76 -9.09 10.73
N HIS A 151 -5.24 -9.68 11.82
CA HIS A 151 -6.04 -10.44 12.78
C HIS A 151 -7.07 -9.53 13.49
N GLU A 152 -6.65 -8.35 13.93
CA GLU A 152 -7.54 -7.38 14.59
C GLU A 152 -8.61 -6.86 13.63
N ILE A 153 -8.25 -6.55 12.38
CA ILE A 153 -9.22 -6.16 11.34
C ILE A 153 -10.26 -7.25 11.16
N ALA A 154 -9.84 -8.51 11.01
CA ALA A 154 -10.77 -9.62 10.85
C ALA A 154 -11.66 -9.79 12.08
N ARG A 155 -11.09 -9.70 13.29
CA ARG A 155 -11.80 -9.86 14.55
C ARG A 155 -12.90 -8.83 14.73
N GLU A 156 -12.57 -7.55 14.58
CA GLU A 156 -13.51 -6.45 14.81
C GLU A 156 -14.61 -6.41 13.74
N VAL A 157 -14.28 -6.67 12.47
CA VAL A 157 -15.27 -6.70 11.38
C VAL A 157 -16.23 -7.88 11.54
N LEU A 158 -15.73 -9.09 11.84
CA LEU A 158 -16.58 -10.26 12.04
C LEU A 158 -17.43 -10.13 13.31
N ALA A 159 -16.95 -9.44 14.34
CA ALA A 159 -17.73 -9.15 15.54
C ALA A 159 -18.84 -8.11 15.27
N ALA A 160 -18.56 -7.06 14.48
CA ALA A 160 -19.51 -6.02 14.16
C ALA A 160 -20.61 -6.47 13.17
N HIS A 161 -20.30 -7.44 12.30
CA HIS A 161 -21.19 -7.89 11.24
C HIS A 161 -21.38 -9.42 11.23
N PRO A 162 -22.32 -9.95 12.04
CA PRO A 162 -22.58 -11.40 12.14
C PRO A 162 -23.07 -12.07 10.85
N SER A 163 -23.52 -11.29 9.86
CA SER A 163 -23.92 -11.80 8.54
C SER A 163 -22.73 -12.22 7.67
N ILE A 164 -21.50 -11.81 8.02
CA ILE A 164 -20.29 -12.21 7.31
C ILE A 164 -19.90 -13.62 7.77
N THR A 165 -19.85 -14.56 6.84
CA THR A 165 -19.55 -15.97 7.14
C THR A 165 -18.05 -16.27 7.08
N GLU A 166 -17.34 -15.60 6.17
CA GLU A 166 -15.90 -15.71 6.01
C GLU A 166 -15.30 -14.36 5.64
N MET A 167 -14.05 -14.13 6.01
CA MET A 167 -13.34 -12.91 5.68
C MET A 167 -11.90 -13.21 5.24
N ARG A 168 -11.42 -12.45 4.27
CA ARG A 168 -10.03 -12.38 3.86
C ARG A 168 -9.52 -10.98 4.09
N VAL A 169 -8.33 -10.88 4.69
CA VAL A 169 -7.63 -9.61 4.89
C VAL A 169 -6.24 -9.74 4.33
N ARG A 170 -5.86 -8.80 3.47
CA ARG A 170 -4.47 -8.64 3.00
C ARG A 170 -3.92 -7.34 3.53
N VAL A 171 -2.73 -7.37 4.09
CA VAL A 171 -2.03 -6.17 4.57
C VAL A 171 -0.66 -6.10 3.95
N TYR A 172 -0.36 -5.00 3.27
CA TYR A 172 0.88 -4.75 2.57
C TYR A 172 1.60 -3.53 3.15
N LYS A 173 2.91 -3.66 3.36
CA LYS A 173 3.85 -2.54 3.55
C LYS A 173 4.27 -2.03 2.18
N GLN A 174 4.06 -0.75 1.90
CA GLN A 174 4.47 -0.14 0.62
C GLN A 174 5.97 0.17 0.55
N ALA A 175 6.64 0.30 1.69
CA ALA A 175 8.06 0.61 1.76
C ALA A 175 8.73 -0.20 2.89
N PRO A 176 8.80 -1.53 2.77
CA PRO A 176 9.42 -2.37 3.81
C PRO A 176 10.92 -2.05 3.91
N PRO A 177 11.50 -2.02 5.12
CA PRO A 177 12.92 -1.76 5.34
C PRO A 177 13.76 -3.00 4.98
N ILE A 178 13.88 -3.30 3.70
CA ILE A 178 14.72 -4.39 3.18
C ILE A 178 15.79 -3.86 2.23
N THR A 179 16.95 -4.52 2.23
CA THR A 179 17.99 -4.25 1.24
C THR A 179 17.64 -4.96 -0.07
N GLY A 180 16.99 -4.27 -1.00
CA GLY A 180 16.58 -4.81 -2.30
C GLY A 180 15.38 -4.08 -2.90
N TYR A 181 14.92 -4.50 -4.09
CA TYR A 181 13.71 -3.99 -4.71
C TYR A 181 12.60 -5.04 -4.65
N VAL A 182 11.51 -4.71 -3.96
CA VAL A 182 10.24 -5.42 -4.00
C VAL A 182 9.16 -4.38 -4.18
N GLU A 183 8.11 -4.70 -4.94
CA GLU A 183 7.01 -3.76 -5.13
C GLU A 183 6.15 -3.64 -3.87
N SER A 184 5.86 -4.76 -3.22
CA SER A 184 5.17 -4.80 -1.94
C SER A 184 5.50 -6.07 -1.18
N LEU A 185 5.46 -6.00 0.15
CA LEU A 185 5.48 -7.17 1.04
C LEU A 185 4.25 -7.14 1.91
N GLY A 186 3.67 -8.29 2.16
CA GLY A 186 2.45 -8.36 2.93
C GLY A 186 2.09 -9.78 3.30
N ILE A 187 0.99 -9.88 4.04
CA ILE A 187 0.39 -11.13 4.48
C ILE A 187 -1.07 -11.17 4.06
N GLU A 188 -1.57 -12.38 3.84
CA GLU A 188 -2.97 -12.68 3.60
C GLU A 188 -3.45 -13.64 4.69
N VAL A 189 -4.60 -13.33 5.29
CA VAL A 189 -5.25 -14.21 6.26
C VAL A 189 -6.69 -14.46 5.86
N PHE A 190 -7.14 -15.69 6.11
CA PHE A 190 -8.55 -16.08 6.05
C PHE A 190 -9.05 -16.37 7.45
N ARG A 191 -10.19 -15.79 7.81
CA ARG A 191 -10.82 -15.98 9.12
C ARG A 191 -12.31 -16.22 8.99
N THR A 192 -12.84 -16.89 9.99
CA THR A 192 -14.25 -17.21 10.21
C THR A 192 -14.61 -16.79 11.63
N PRO A 193 -15.89 -16.57 11.95
CA PRO A 193 -16.30 -16.26 13.32
C PRO A 193 -15.80 -17.29 14.36
N SER A 194 -15.72 -18.57 13.98
CA SER A 194 -15.22 -19.65 14.85
C SER A 194 -13.74 -19.53 15.22
N ASP A 195 -12.94 -18.77 14.47
CA ASP A 195 -11.54 -18.52 14.81
C ASP A 195 -11.38 -17.61 16.05
N PHE A 196 -12.45 -16.94 16.47
CA PHE A 196 -12.45 -15.98 17.59
C PHE A 196 -13.31 -16.40 18.79
N VAL A 197 -13.99 -17.55 18.69
CA VAL A 197 -14.70 -18.12 19.84
C VAL A 197 -13.65 -18.75 20.75
N SER A 198 -13.47 -18.18 21.94
CA SER A 198 -12.61 -18.77 22.96
C SER A 198 -13.10 -20.18 23.27
N ARG A 199 -12.28 -21.19 22.98
CA ARG A 199 -12.51 -22.55 23.48
C ARG A 199 -12.28 -22.52 24.99
N SER A 200 -13.35 -22.35 25.74
CA SER A 200 -13.41 -22.53 27.20
C SER A 200 -13.09 -23.97 27.58
#